data_AF-A0A843G8C9-F1
#
_entry.id   AF-A0A843G8C9-F1
#
_cell.length_a   1.000
_cell.length_b   1.000
_cell.length_c   1.000
_cell.angle_alpha   90.00
_cell.angle_beta   90.00
_cell.angle_gamma   90.00
#
_symmetry.space_group_name_H-M   'P 1'
#
loop_
_entity.id
_entity.type
_entity.pdbx_description
1 polymer ?
#
loop_
_entity_poly.entity_id
_entity_poly.type
_entity_poly.pdbx_seq_one_letter_code
_entity_poly.pdbx_strand_id
1 'polypeptide(L)'
;MQNNKVSVFIPNSFVAETKDLKLKTSKVGLIGRALALFEVDEVVVYKDLSIPDSEQNDDGDFIAEVLQYMDTPQYLRKKAIPIKPELRHVGIL
;
A
#
# COMPACT_ATOMS: atom_id res chain seq x y z
N MET A 1 9.38 -29.57 -0.14
CA MET A 1 8.57 -28.70 0.73
C MET A 1 7.53 -28.05 -0.16
N GLN A 2 6.22 -28.20 0.12
CA GLN A 2 5.20 -27.50 -0.65
C GLN A 2 5.31 -26.01 -0.32
N ASN A 3 5.66 -25.19 -1.32
CA ASN A 3 5.63 -23.74 -1.22
C ASN A 3 4.16 -23.30 -1.28
N ASN A 4 3.51 -23.21 -0.12
CA ASN A 4 2.19 -22.62 -0.04
C ASN A 4 2.34 -21.11 -0.12
N LYS A 5 2.12 -20.56 -1.32
CA LYS A 5 2.10 -19.11 -1.53
C LYS A 5 0.87 -18.50 -0.86
N VAL A 6 1.07 -17.39 -0.16
CA VAL A 6 -0.01 -16.63 0.48
C VAL A 6 -0.20 -15.33 -0.29
N SER A 7 -1.40 -15.14 -0.86
CA SER A 7 -1.81 -13.89 -1.49
C SER A 7 -2.89 -13.21 -0.66
N VAL A 8 -2.78 -11.90 -0.44
CA VAL A 8 -3.75 -11.09 0.30
C VAL A 8 -4.42 -10.08 -0.64
N PHE A 9 -5.75 -10.02 -0.58
CA PHE A 9 -6.56 -9.12 -1.42
C PHE A 9 -7.09 -7.96 -0.57
N ILE A 10 -6.77 -6.73 -0.96
CA ILE A 10 -7.13 -5.51 -0.23
C ILE A 10 -7.97 -4.62 -1.15
N PRO A 11 -9.14 -4.14 -0.71
CA PRO A 11 -9.92 -3.20 -1.51
C PRO A 11 -9.23 -1.82 -1.55
N ASN A 12 -9.28 -1.15 -2.70
CA ASN A 12 -8.80 0.24 -2.83
C ASN A 12 -9.53 1.22 -1.90
N SER A 13 -10.74 0.88 -1.44
CA SER A 13 -11.54 1.65 -0.50
C SER A 13 -11.05 1.63 0.94
N PHE A 14 -10.00 0.84 1.27
CA PHE A 14 -9.49 0.66 2.63
C PHE A 14 -9.07 1.96 3.34
N VAL A 15 -8.71 3.00 2.58
CA VAL A 15 -8.29 4.31 3.12
C VAL A 15 -9.27 5.45 2.83
N ALA A 16 -10.45 5.14 2.27
CA ALA A 16 -11.40 6.13 1.76
C ALA A 16 -11.97 7.05 2.85
N GLU A 17 -12.08 6.56 4.09
CA GLU A 17 -12.60 7.30 5.24
C GLU A 17 -11.59 8.28 5.84
N THR A 18 -10.30 8.13 5.51
CA THR A 18 -9.22 8.92 6.10
C THR A 18 -8.82 10.04 5.14
N LYS A 19 -8.97 11.31 5.51
CA LYS A 19 -8.59 12.43 4.61
C LYS A 19 -7.14 12.87 4.75
N ASP A 20 -6.59 12.75 5.96
CA ASP A 20 -5.21 13.17 6.23
C ASP A 20 -4.20 12.18 5.63
N LEU A 21 -3.30 12.68 4.79
CA LEU A 21 -2.33 11.85 4.08
C LEU A 21 -1.39 11.10 5.03
N LYS A 22 -0.96 11.75 6.12
CA LYS A 22 -0.06 11.12 7.10
C LYS A 22 -0.76 9.96 7.82
N LEU A 23 -2.03 10.12 8.18
CA LEU A 23 -2.84 9.05 8.74
C LEU A 23 -3.09 7.93 7.73
N LYS A 24 -3.36 8.25 6.44
CA LYS A 24 -3.44 7.25 5.37
C LYS A 24 -2.15 6.43 5.27
N THR A 25 -0.99 7.10 5.20
CA THR A 25 0.31 6.43 5.14
C THR A 25 0.53 5.53 6.35
N SER A 26 0.24 6.00 7.57
CA SER A 26 0.38 5.19 8.78
C SER A 26 -0.52 3.95 8.79
N LYS A 27 -1.75 4.05 8.27
CA LYS A 27 -2.67 2.92 8.17
C LYS A 27 -2.15 1.85 7.21
N VAL A 28 -1.72 2.25 6.02
CA VAL A 28 -1.11 1.33 5.05
C VAL A 28 0.19 0.73 5.61
N GLY A 29 0.96 1.52 6.34
CA GLY A 29 2.17 1.07 7.06
C GLY A 29 1.93 -0.07 8.04
N LEU A 30 0.84 0.01 8.82
CA LEU A 30 0.46 -1.06 9.74
C LEU A 30 0.15 -2.37 8.99
N ILE A 31 -0.55 -2.28 7.86
CA ILE A 31 -0.78 -3.43 6.97
C ILE A 31 0.55 -3.96 6.43
N GLY A 32 1.40 -3.10 5.88
CA GLY A 32 2.69 -3.51 5.32
C GLY A 32 3.55 -4.28 6.32
N ARG A 33 3.57 -3.85 7.59
CA ARG A 33 4.26 -4.56 8.68
C ARG A 33 3.63 -5.92 8.99
N ALA A 34 2.30 -6.01 9.01
CA ALA A 34 1.61 -7.28 9.22
C ALA A 34 1.88 -8.26 8.07
N LEU A 35 1.82 -7.80 6.82
CA LEU A 35 2.13 -8.61 5.64
C LEU A 35 3.56 -9.17 5.69
N ALA A 36 4.54 -8.34 6.07
CA ALA A 36 5.93 -8.78 6.23
C ALA A 36 6.11 -9.78 7.39
N LEU A 37 5.41 -9.58 8.51
CA LEU A 37 5.47 -10.47 9.67
C LEU A 37 4.97 -11.89 9.35
N PHE A 38 3.95 -11.99 8.50
CA PHE A 38 3.34 -13.26 8.10
C PHE A 38 3.88 -13.80 6.77
N GLU A 39 4.99 -13.25 6.26
CA GLU A 39 5.66 -13.72 5.04
C GLU A 39 4.71 -13.82 3.83
N VAL A 40 3.86 -12.82 3.62
CA VAL A 40 2.94 -12.78 2.48
C VAL A 40 3.72 -12.59 1.17
N ASP A 41 3.47 -13.45 0.18
CA ASP A 41 4.16 -13.43 -1.12
C ASP A 41 3.62 -12.36 -2.08
N GLU A 42 2.31 -12.10 -2.04
CA GLU A 42 1.63 -11.24 -3.00
C GLU A 42 0.50 -10.44 -2.35
N VAL A 43 0.43 -9.16 -2.70
CA VAL A 43 -0.67 -8.28 -2.30
C VAL A 43 -1.36 -7.77 -3.55
N VAL A 44 -2.67 -8.02 -3.64
CA VAL A 44 -3.49 -7.56 -4.75
C VAL A 44 -4.42 -6.47 -4.25
N VAL A 45 -4.22 -5.25 -4.72
CA VAL A 45 -5.15 -4.14 -4.49
C VAL A 45 -6.21 -4.17 -5.57
N TYR A 46 -7.46 -4.47 -5.19
CA TYR A 46 -8.57 -4.58 -6.14
C TYR A 46 -9.51 -3.38 -6.06
N LYS A 47 -10.19 -3.10 -7.17
CA LYS A 47 -11.19 -2.05 -7.27
C LYS A 47 -12.47 -2.48 -6.55
N ASP A 48 -12.86 -1.73 -5.53
CA ASP A 48 -14.15 -1.88 -4.87
C ASP A 48 -15.27 -1.32 -5.77
N LEU A 49 -16.16 -2.21 -6.22
CA LEU A 49 -17.26 -1.87 -7.12
C LEU A 49 -18.44 -1.21 -6.39
N SER A 50 -18.42 -1.13 -5.07
CA SER A 50 -19.44 -0.40 -4.31
C SER A 50 -19.31 1.13 -4.44
N ILE A 51 -18.14 1.61 -4.86
CA ILE A 51 -17.85 3.05 -5.05
C ILE A 51 -18.06 3.42 -6.52
N PRO A 52 -18.93 4.41 -6.83
CA PRO A 52 -19.11 4.91 -8.18
C PRO A 52 -17.79 5.36 -8.81
N ASP A 53 -17.63 5.18 -10.12
CA ASP A 53 -16.43 5.61 -10.86
C ASP A 53 -16.14 7.12 -10.71
N SER A 54 -17.17 7.92 -10.44
CA SER A 54 -17.06 9.37 -10.20
C SER A 54 -16.43 9.73 -8.83
N GLU A 55 -16.44 8.81 -7.87
CA GLU A 55 -15.91 9.00 -6.51
C GLU A 55 -14.68 8.12 -6.24
N GLN A 56 -14.20 7.42 -7.28
CA GLN A 56 -12.97 6.65 -7.18
C GLN A 56 -11.78 7.59 -7.11
N ASN A 57 -11.18 7.65 -5.92
CA ASN A 57 -9.87 8.23 -5.72
C ASN A 57 -8.80 7.24 -6.19
N ASP A 58 -7.61 7.75 -6.53
CA ASP A 58 -6.40 6.97 -6.81
C ASP A 58 -5.81 6.30 -5.55
N ASP A 59 -6.67 5.96 -4.58
CA ASP A 59 -6.32 5.36 -3.29
C ASP A 59 -5.69 3.97 -3.46
N GLY A 60 -6.08 3.25 -4.52
CA GLY A 60 -5.48 1.96 -4.85
C GLY A 60 -4.01 2.07 -5.23
N ASP A 61 -3.67 3.02 -6.09
CA ASP A 61 -2.30 3.30 -6.50
C ASP A 61 -1.47 3.79 -5.31
N PHE A 62 -2.03 4.66 -4.48
CA PHE A 62 -1.39 5.09 -3.24
C PHE A 62 -1.04 3.92 -2.31
N ILE A 63 -1.98 2.98 -2.08
CA ILE A 63 -1.73 1.79 -1.25
C ILE A 63 -0.59 0.97 -1.86
N ALA A 64 -0.65 0.69 -3.16
CA ALA A 64 0.38 -0.10 -3.85
C ALA A 64 1.76 0.56 -3.77
N GLU A 65 1.85 1.87 -3.98
CA GLU A 65 3.10 2.62 -3.91
C GLU A 65 3.72 2.64 -2.52
N VAL A 66 2.90 2.80 -1.47
CA VAL A 66 3.39 2.75 -0.08
C VAL A 66 3.91 1.36 0.27
N LEU A 67 3.18 0.30 -0.11
CA LEU A 67 3.62 -1.08 0.12
C LEU A 67 4.91 -1.38 -0.67
N GLN A 68 5.00 -0.95 -1.93
CA GLN A 68 6.19 -1.09 -2.74
C GLN A 68 7.38 -0.31 -2.15
N TYR A 69 7.14 0.87 -1.58
CA TYR A 69 8.17 1.63 -0.87
C TYR A 69 8.72 0.87 0.34
N MET A 70 7.84 0.24 1.11
CA MET A 70 8.22 -0.54 2.29
C MET A 70 8.99 -1.80 1.91
N ASP A 71 8.55 -2.52 0.88
CA ASP A 71 9.20 -3.74 0.35
C ASP A 71 10.56 -3.44 -0.29
N THR A 72 10.71 -2.29 -0.94
CA THR A 72 11.97 -1.89 -1.58
C THR A 72 13.08 -1.68 -0.54
N PRO A 73 14.26 -2.32 -0.69
CA PRO A 73 15.39 -2.12 0.21
C PRO A 73 15.81 -0.66 0.32
N GLN A 74 16.15 -0.20 1.52
CA GLN A 74 16.42 1.22 1.82
C GLN A 74 17.47 1.86 0.88
N TYR A 75 18.53 1.12 0.53
CA TYR A 75 19.59 1.61 -0.36
C TYR A 75 19.13 1.75 -1.82
N LEU A 76 18.04 1.10 -2.22
CA LEU A 76 17.50 1.12 -3.58
C LEU A 76 16.38 2.15 -3.75
N ARG A 77 15.67 2.51 -2.67
CA ARG A 77 14.50 3.41 -2.71
C ARG A 77 14.75 4.69 -3.51
N LYS A 78 15.87 5.37 -3.28
CA LYS A 78 16.21 6.63 -3.97
C LYS A 78 16.42 6.46 -5.48
N LYS A 79 16.75 5.26 -5.94
CA LYS A 79 16.98 4.95 -7.37
C LYS A 79 15.74 4.35 -8.04
N ALA A 80 14.98 3.52 -7.33
CA ALA A 80 13.83 2.81 -7.86
C ALA A 80 12.53 3.60 -7.79
N ILE A 81 12.39 4.51 -6.82
CA ILE A 81 11.12 5.21 -6.55
C ILE A 81 11.34 6.71 -6.75
N PRO A 82 10.62 7.35 -7.71
CA PRO A 82 10.69 8.79 -7.91
C PRO A 82 10.07 9.55 -6.73
N ILE A 83 10.40 10.83 -6.61
CA ILE A 83 9.79 11.70 -5.59
C ILE A 83 8.34 11.97 -6.01
N LYS A 84 7.40 11.51 -5.18
CA LYS A 84 5.96 11.64 -5.38
C LYS A 84 5.32 12.38 -4.20
N PRO A 85 4.45 13.39 -4.42
CA PRO A 85 3.74 14.10 -3.34
C PRO A 85 2.98 13.17 -2.38
N GLU A 86 2.42 12.10 -2.92
CA GLU A 86 1.65 11.07 -2.23
C GLU A 86 2.51 10.33 -1.19
N LEU A 87 3.81 10.17 -1.49
CA LEU A 87 4.77 9.51 -0.62
C LEU A 87 5.51 10.47 0.33
N ARG A 88 5.07 11.73 0.47
CA ARG A 88 5.74 12.73 1.32
C ARG A 88 5.94 12.27 2.78
N HIS A 89 5.03 11.45 3.30
CA HIS A 89 5.02 11.02 4.70
C HIS A 89 5.58 9.62 4.96
N VAL A 90 6.14 8.94 3.95
CA VAL A 90 6.69 7.56 4.12
C VAL A 90 7.85 7.45 5.10
N GLY A 91 8.46 8.56 5.51
CA GLY A 91 9.51 8.57 6.54
C GLY A 91 9.03 8.19 7.96
N ILE A 92 7.72 8.08 8.18
CA ILE A 92 7.13 7.61 9.45
C ILE A 92 7.00 6.09 9.54
N LEU A 93 7.24 5.38 8.41
CA LEU A 93 7.00 3.96 8.24
C LEU A 93 8.14 3.07 8.73
#